data_AF-A0A2H6FV87-F1
#
_entry.id   AF-A0A2H6FV87-F1
#
_cell.length_a   1.000
_cell.length_b   1.000
_cell.length_c   1.000
_cell.angle_alpha   90.00
_cell.angle_beta   90.00
_cell.angle_gamma   90.00
#
_symmetry.space_group_name_H-M   'P 1'
#
loop_
_entity.id
_entity.type
_entity.pdbx_description
1 polymer ?
#
loop_
_entity_poly.entity_id
_entity_poly.type
_entity_poly.pdbx_seq_one_letter_code
_entity_poly.pdbx_strand_id
1 'polypeptide(L)'
;MNVGAPKTAFTNRVIMCGDSGSTRLFKDGLGAAYTMGKAAAKTAVFHGVGKEHFQEDYYPAYRELIVDNRFGKYLFAVTDLIKTSSMMTKGMLAVVNDEQQDAEAPKTLSSILWDMFTGNERYKNIFLRTLDIKVHFALLVKFAKVIAGRHDSTSRRNL
;
A
#
# COMPACT_ATOMS: atom_id res chain seq x y z
N MET A 1 -11.87 10.49 -6.53
CA MET A 1 -11.93 10.00 -7.93
C MET A 1 -10.54 9.51 -8.30
N ASN A 2 -10.36 8.21 -8.55
CA ASN A 2 -9.07 7.62 -8.96
C ASN A 2 -9.19 7.26 -10.44
N VAL A 3 -8.73 8.15 -11.32
CA VAL A 3 -8.67 7.86 -12.75
C VAL A 3 -7.54 6.85 -12.98
N GLY A 4 -7.85 5.73 -13.63
CA GLY A 4 -6.86 4.68 -13.88
C GLY A 4 -5.69 5.19 -14.72
N ALA A 5 -4.49 4.66 -14.46
CA ALA A 5 -3.31 4.96 -15.26
C ALA A 5 -3.51 4.55 -16.73
N PRO A 6 -3.07 5.36 -17.72
CA PRO A 6 -3.08 4.99 -19.12
C PRO A 6 -2.21 3.75 -19.35
N LYS A 7 -2.66 2.86 -20.25
CA LYS A 7 -1.94 1.62 -20.59
C LYS A 7 -0.55 1.91 -21.17
N THR A 8 -0.43 3.01 -21.92
CA THR A 8 0.80 3.50 -22.54
C THR A 8 0.91 5.01 -22.30
N ALA A 9 2.01 5.43 -21.67
CA ALA A 9 2.27 6.82 -21.26
C ALA A 9 3.31 7.52 -22.15
N PHE A 10 3.52 7.03 -23.37
CA PHE A 10 4.51 7.57 -24.30
C PHE A 10 4.17 7.22 -25.75
N THR A 11 4.75 7.99 -26.67
CA THR A 11 4.78 7.75 -28.12
C THR A 11 6.07 8.37 -28.68
N ASN A 12 6.20 8.45 -30.00
CA ASN A 12 7.32 9.12 -30.65
C ASN A 12 7.48 10.55 -30.10
N ARG A 13 8.62 10.81 -29.45
CA ARG A 13 9.05 12.12 -28.93
C ARG A 13 8.15 12.74 -27.86
N VAL A 14 7.21 11.98 -27.30
CA VAL A 14 6.27 12.46 -26.27
C VAL A 14 6.17 11.44 -25.15
N ILE A 15 6.29 11.90 -23.91
CA ILE A 15 6.18 11.08 -22.70
C ILE A 15 5.34 11.83 -21.67
N MET A 16 4.51 11.10 -20.94
CA MET A 16 3.80 11.59 -19.76
C MET A 16 4.56 11.19 -18.51
N CYS A 17 4.76 12.14 -17.59
CA CYS A 17 5.50 11.94 -16.35
C CYS A 17 4.69 12.46 -15.15
N GLY A 18 4.88 11.85 -13.98
CA GLY A 18 4.15 12.24 -12.77
C GLY A 18 2.64 12.10 -12.93
N ASP A 19 1.89 13.05 -12.39
CA ASP A 19 0.42 13.09 -12.35
C ASP A 19 -0.25 12.97 -13.72
N SER A 20 0.40 13.40 -14.81
CA SER A 20 -0.14 13.26 -16.16
C SER A 20 -0.09 11.81 -16.68
N GLY A 21 0.81 10.99 -16.13
CA GLY A 21 0.94 9.57 -16.45
C GLY A 21 0.31 8.72 -15.35
N SER A 22 1.00 8.58 -14.23
CA SER A 22 0.48 7.89 -13.05
C SER A 22 1.23 8.34 -11.81
N THR A 23 0.55 8.39 -10.68
CA THR A 23 1.14 8.65 -9.37
C THR A 23 0.94 7.48 -8.45
N ARG A 24 1.71 7.46 -7.37
CA ARG A 24 1.51 6.44 -6.35
C ARG A 24 0.14 6.63 -5.70
N LEU A 25 -0.57 5.52 -5.49
CA LEU A 25 -1.93 5.54 -5.01
C LEU A 25 -2.02 6.20 -3.63
N PHE A 26 -2.80 7.29 -3.50
CA PHE A 26 -2.95 8.05 -2.25
C PHE A 26 -1.63 8.57 -1.65
N LYS A 27 -0.55 8.61 -2.45
CA LYS A 27 0.79 8.98 -2.00
C LYS A 27 1.63 9.68 -3.05
N ASP A 28 2.60 10.43 -2.54
CA ASP A 28 3.58 11.30 -3.19
C ASP A 28 3.69 11.25 -4.75
N GLY A 29 3.20 12.31 -5.39
CA GLY A 29 3.40 12.56 -6.82
C GLY A 29 4.82 12.99 -7.19
N LEU A 30 5.59 13.52 -6.23
CA LEU A 30 6.97 13.98 -6.46
C LEU A 30 7.92 12.82 -6.74
N GLY A 31 7.88 11.76 -5.93
CA GLY A 31 8.67 10.55 -6.17
C GLY A 31 8.35 9.87 -7.50
N ALA A 32 7.06 9.85 -7.88
CA ALA A 32 6.62 9.33 -9.19
C ALA A 32 7.15 10.20 -10.33
N ALA A 33 7.02 11.52 -10.23
CA ALA A 33 7.54 12.47 -11.22
C ALA A 33 9.06 12.36 -11.36
N TYR A 34 9.80 12.27 -10.26
CA TYR A 34 11.25 12.09 -10.27
C TYR A 34 11.66 10.78 -10.95
N THR A 35 11.05 9.66 -10.58
CA THR A 35 11.39 8.34 -11.13
C THR A 35 11.10 8.28 -12.63
N MET A 36 9.92 8.75 -13.04
CA MET A 36 9.54 8.81 -14.46
C MET A 36 10.43 9.79 -15.24
N GLY A 37 10.66 10.98 -14.71
CA GLY A 37 11.49 12.01 -15.35
C GLY A 37 12.93 11.55 -15.53
N LYS A 38 13.51 10.88 -14.53
CA LYS A 38 14.85 10.29 -14.61
C LYS A 38 14.92 9.20 -15.68
N ALA A 39 13.95 8.30 -15.72
CA ALA A 39 13.89 7.24 -16.74
C ALA A 39 13.70 7.83 -18.15
N ALA A 40 12.83 8.81 -18.30
CA ALA A 40 12.60 9.55 -19.54
C ALA A 40 13.87 10.23 -20.05
N ALA A 41 14.54 11.00 -19.18
CA ALA A 41 15.78 11.71 -19.53
C ALA A 41 16.89 10.72 -19.91
N LYS A 42 17.07 9.64 -19.14
CA LYS A 42 18.04 8.57 -19.45
C LYS A 42 17.76 7.96 -20.83
N THR A 43 16.48 7.68 -21.13
CA THR A 43 16.10 7.10 -22.42
C THR A 43 16.41 8.07 -23.56
N ALA A 44 15.98 9.33 -23.45
CA ALA A 44 16.15 10.35 -24.48
C ALA A 44 17.62 10.66 -24.77
N VAL A 45 18.47 10.72 -23.73
CA VAL A 45 19.89 11.07 -23.86
C VAL A 45 20.73 9.92 -24.39
N PHE A 46 20.48 8.69 -23.94
CA PHE A 46 21.40 7.56 -24.19
C PHE A 46 20.89 6.55 -25.22
N HIS A 47 19.58 6.50 -25.50
CA HIS A 47 18.99 5.45 -26.34
C HIS A 47 18.26 6.04 -27.54
N GLY A 48 17.43 7.07 -27.32
CA GLY A 48 16.71 7.76 -28.37
C GLY A 48 15.36 8.30 -27.92
N VAL A 49 14.67 8.96 -28.84
CA VAL A 49 13.36 9.61 -28.58
C VAL A 49 12.20 8.98 -29.37
N GLY A 50 12.44 7.83 -29.99
CA GLY A 50 11.41 7.03 -30.65
C GLY A 50 10.57 6.23 -29.65
N LYS A 51 9.39 5.79 -30.10
CA LYS A 51 8.46 5.00 -29.28
C LYS A 51 9.11 3.70 -28.76
N GLU A 52 9.90 3.05 -29.60
CA GLU A 52 10.65 1.82 -29.30
C GLU A 52 11.65 2.02 -28.16
N HIS A 53 12.41 3.12 -28.16
CA HIS A 53 13.34 3.44 -27.07
C HIS A 53 12.59 3.62 -25.73
N PHE A 54 11.46 4.34 -25.74
CA PHE A 54 10.65 4.49 -24.52
C PHE A 54 9.96 3.20 -24.07
N GLN A 55 9.63 2.31 -25.01
CA GLN A 55 9.09 1.00 -24.70
C GLN A 55 10.13 0.13 -23.98
N GLU A 56 11.40 0.26 -24.32
CA GLU A 56 12.49 -0.53 -23.75
C GLU A 56 13.00 0.05 -22.43
N ASP A 57 13.29 1.36 -22.38
CA ASP A 57 14.02 1.97 -21.25
C ASP A 57 13.14 2.79 -20.27
N TYR A 58 12.02 3.36 -20.72
CA TYR A 58 11.12 4.14 -19.87
C TYR A 58 9.98 3.29 -19.29
N TYR A 59 9.36 2.45 -20.13
CA TYR A 59 8.19 1.66 -19.75
C TYR A 59 8.40 0.75 -18.53
N PRO A 60 9.58 0.13 -18.28
CA PRO A 60 9.76 -0.68 -17.07
C PRO A 60 9.53 0.11 -15.77
N ALA A 61 10.04 1.35 -15.69
CA ALA A 61 9.85 2.21 -14.52
C ALA A 61 8.38 2.62 -14.36
N TYR A 62 7.72 3.00 -15.46
CA TYR A 62 6.29 3.33 -15.47
C TYR A 62 5.42 2.12 -15.07
N ARG A 63 5.71 0.94 -15.61
CA ARG A 63 5.01 -0.31 -15.33
C ARG A 63 5.18 -0.72 -13.89
N GLU A 64 6.36 -0.57 -13.29
CA GLU A 64 6.60 -0.89 -11.89
C GLU A 64 5.68 -0.09 -10.97
N LEU A 65 5.50 1.21 -11.23
CA LEU A 65 4.56 2.05 -10.49
C LEU A 65 3.12 1.57 -10.62
N ILE A 66 2.67 1.24 -11.85
CA ILE A 66 1.32 0.70 -12.08
C ILE A 66 1.13 -0.62 -11.31
N VAL A 67 2.13 -1.49 -11.36
CA VAL A 67 2.10 -2.77 -10.65
C VAL A 67 2.00 -2.54 -9.15
N ASP A 68 2.80 -1.66 -8.58
CA ASP A 68 2.77 -1.32 -7.16
C ASP A 68 1.40 -0.76 -6.74
N ASN A 69 0.80 0.11 -7.57
CA ASN A 69 -0.53 0.65 -7.32
C ASN A 69 -1.64 -0.42 -7.26
N ARG A 70 -1.48 -1.56 -7.95
CA ARG A 70 -2.43 -2.68 -7.82
C ARG A 70 -2.37 -3.31 -6.44
N PHE A 71 -1.18 -3.50 -5.88
CA PHE A 71 -1.02 -3.93 -4.49
C PHE A 71 -1.61 -2.89 -3.53
N GLY A 72 -1.37 -1.61 -3.79
CA GLY A 72 -1.98 -0.52 -3.00
C GLY A 72 -3.51 -0.61 -2.97
N LYS A 73 -4.16 -0.79 -4.13
CA LYS A 73 -5.63 -0.92 -4.20
C LYS A 73 -6.15 -2.08 -3.34
N TYR A 74 -5.47 -3.22 -3.39
CA TYR A 74 -5.82 -4.37 -2.55
C TYR A 74 -5.65 -4.06 -1.06
N LEU A 75 -4.50 -3.50 -0.67
CA LEU A 75 -4.22 -3.14 0.73
C LEU A 75 -5.25 -2.15 1.27
N PHE A 76 -5.59 -1.12 0.50
CA PHE A 76 -6.61 -0.15 0.92
C PHE A 76 -7.99 -0.79 1.04
N ALA A 77 -8.39 -1.66 0.11
CA ALA A 77 -9.66 -2.39 0.21
C ALA A 77 -9.74 -3.23 1.48
N VAL A 78 -8.65 -3.92 1.87
CA VAL A 78 -8.58 -4.66 3.13
C VAL A 78 -8.69 -3.72 4.33
N THR A 79 -7.96 -2.60 4.33
CA THR A 79 -8.05 -1.64 5.45
C THR A 79 -9.44 -1.00 5.55
N ASP A 80 -10.11 -0.76 4.44
CA ASP A 80 -11.46 -0.19 4.43
C ASP A 80 -12.47 -1.19 4.99
N LEU A 81 -12.34 -2.48 4.64
CA LEU A 81 -13.13 -3.55 5.24
C LEU A 81 -12.95 -3.64 6.77
N ILE A 82 -11.70 -3.55 7.24
CA ILE A 82 -11.39 -3.55 8.68
C ILE A 82 -12.06 -2.35 9.37
N LYS A 83 -12.00 -1.16 8.77
CA LYS A 83 -12.59 0.08 9.31
C LYS A 83 -14.11 0.03 9.39
N THR A 84 -14.78 -0.68 8.49
CA THR A 84 -16.24 -0.86 8.54
C THR A 84 -16.68 -1.61 9.81
N SER A 85 -15.83 -2.46 10.36
CA SER A 85 -16.12 -3.21 11.58
C SER A 85 -15.43 -2.61 12.80
N SER A 86 -16.23 -2.07 13.73
CA SER A 86 -15.72 -1.61 15.03
C SER A 86 -15.00 -2.72 15.81
N MET A 87 -15.31 -3.99 15.57
CA MET A 87 -14.66 -5.13 16.21
C MET A 87 -13.28 -5.41 15.63
N MET A 88 -13.17 -5.44 14.30
CA MET A 88 -11.89 -5.63 13.62
C MET A 88 -10.95 -4.44 13.88
N THR A 89 -11.49 -3.22 13.90
CA THR A 89 -10.70 -2.04 14.25
C THR A 89 -10.17 -2.14 15.68
N LYS A 90 -11.00 -2.52 16.67
CA LYS A 90 -10.57 -2.67 18.06
C LYS A 90 -9.51 -3.76 18.25
N GLY A 91 -9.66 -4.92 17.62
CA GLY A 91 -8.66 -5.98 17.75
C GLY A 91 -7.34 -5.63 17.06
N MET A 92 -7.37 -4.94 15.92
CA MET A 92 -6.17 -4.44 15.24
C MET A 92 -5.43 -3.45 16.14
N LEU A 93 -6.16 -2.50 16.73
CA LEU A 93 -5.60 -1.57 17.70
C LEU A 93 -5.06 -2.27 18.95
N ALA A 94 -5.69 -3.35 19.40
CA ALA A 94 -5.19 -4.13 20.52
C ALA A 94 -3.85 -4.83 20.20
N VAL A 95 -3.68 -5.38 19.00
CA VAL A 95 -2.39 -5.95 18.57
C VAL A 95 -1.32 -4.85 18.50
N VAL A 96 -1.63 -3.71 17.89
CA VAL A 96 -0.69 -2.57 17.80
C VAL A 96 -0.30 -2.09 19.20
N ASN A 97 -1.26 -1.95 20.10
CA ASN A 97 -0.99 -1.52 21.47
C ASN A 97 -0.06 -2.49 22.21
N ASP A 98 -0.27 -3.80 22.07
CA ASP A 98 0.65 -4.81 22.62
C ASP A 98 2.06 -4.67 22.03
N GLU A 99 2.19 -4.54 20.70
CA GLU A 99 3.49 -4.37 20.03
C GLU A 99 4.22 -3.07 20.43
N GLN A 100 3.49 -2.02 20.82
CA GLN A 100 4.08 -0.75 21.25
C GLN A 100 4.49 -0.77 22.73
N GLN A 101 3.80 -1.53 23.57
CA GLN A 101 4.09 -1.61 25.01
C GLN A 101 5.26 -2.54 25.33
N ASP A 102 5.49 -3.56 24.49
CA ASP A 102 6.62 -4.46 24.62
C ASP A 102 7.77 -4.02 23.71
N ALA A 103 8.88 -3.59 24.32
CA ALA A 103 10.06 -3.13 23.60
C ALA A 103 10.70 -4.24 22.73
N GLU A 104 10.65 -5.48 23.23
CA GLU A 104 11.27 -6.66 22.61
C GLU A 104 10.34 -7.34 21.59
N ALA A 105 9.04 -7.03 21.61
CA ALA A 105 8.10 -7.59 20.66
C ALA A 105 8.35 -7.11 19.22
N PRO A 106 8.20 -7.98 18.23
CA PRO A 106 8.30 -7.60 16.83
C PRO A 106 7.14 -6.68 16.44
N LYS A 107 7.47 -5.44 16.04
CA LYS A 107 6.50 -4.38 15.67
C LYS A 107 5.95 -4.55 14.25
N THR A 108 5.50 -5.75 13.90
CA THR A 108 5.21 -6.13 12.51
C THR A 108 3.97 -5.42 11.99
N LEU A 109 2.86 -5.45 12.73
CA LEU A 109 1.63 -4.78 12.31
C LEU A 109 1.75 -3.25 12.42
N SER A 110 2.42 -2.77 13.47
CA SER A 110 2.71 -1.35 13.69
C SER A 110 3.49 -0.76 12.53
N SER A 111 4.54 -1.44 12.09
CA SER A 111 5.37 -1.00 10.96
C SER A 111 4.62 -1.09 9.63
N ILE A 112 3.79 -2.11 9.42
CA ILE A 112 2.91 -2.20 8.22
C ILE A 112 1.97 -0.99 8.17
N LEU A 113 1.31 -0.67 9.29
CA LEU A 113 0.40 0.47 9.37
C LEU A 113 1.13 1.79 9.17
N TRP A 114 2.30 1.94 9.79
CA TRP A 114 3.17 3.10 9.60
C TRP A 114 3.51 3.31 8.13
N ASP A 115 3.96 2.28 7.42
CA ASP A 115 4.30 2.36 6.00
C ASP A 115 3.06 2.63 5.14
N MET A 116 1.91 2.07 5.52
CA MET A 116 0.61 2.35 4.89
C MET A 116 0.17 3.80 5.04
N PHE A 117 0.50 4.49 6.14
CA PHE A 117 0.19 5.91 6.32
C PHE A 117 1.23 6.85 5.73
N THR A 118 2.52 6.59 5.95
CA THR A 118 3.61 7.51 5.58
C THR A 118 4.06 7.37 4.13
N GLY A 119 3.98 6.17 3.56
CA GLY A 119 4.49 5.95 2.20
C GLY A 119 5.94 5.61 2.07
N ASN A 120 6.63 5.34 3.17
CA ASN A 120 8.07 5.11 3.13
C ASN A 120 8.48 3.87 2.32
N GLU A 121 7.60 2.87 2.24
CA GLU A 121 7.87 1.60 1.57
C GLU A 121 6.89 1.36 0.41
N ARG A 122 7.29 0.61 -0.63
CA ARG A 122 6.48 0.17 -1.78
C ARG A 122 5.32 -0.73 -1.36
N TYR A 123 4.16 -0.62 -2.02
CA TYR A 123 2.97 -1.41 -1.66
C TYR A 123 3.17 -2.91 -1.82
N LYS A 124 3.93 -3.35 -2.82
CA LYS A 124 4.28 -4.76 -2.98
C LYS A 124 4.96 -5.33 -1.73
N ASN A 125 5.88 -4.58 -1.14
CA ASN A 125 6.63 -5.01 0.05
C ASN A 125 5.75 -5.03 1.29
N ILE A 126 4.88 -4.03 1.45
CA ILE A 126 3.85 -4.02 2.50
C ILE A 126 2.93 -5.23 2.36
N PHE A 127 2.45 -5.52 1.15
CA PHE A 127 1.61 -6.69 0.87
C PHE A 127 2.27 -8.00 1.28
N LEU A 128 3.54 -8.21 0.94
CA LEU A 128 4.27 -9.42 1.34
C LEU A 128 4.36 -9.54 2.87
N ARG A 129 4.58 -8.44 3.59
CA ARG A 129 4.59 -8.42 5.06
C ARG A 129 3.22 -8.69 5.67
N THR A 130 2.14 -8.27 5.02
CA THR A 130 0.78 -8.56 5.49
C THR A 130 0.42 -10.04 5.40
N LEU A 131 1.10 -10.83 4.54
CA LEU A 131 0.89 -12.27 4.41
C LEU A 131 1.60 -13.08 5.52
N ASP A 132 2.34 -12.43 6.42
CA ASP A 132 2.98 -13.12 7.54
C ASP A 132 1.90 -13.75 8.44
N ILE A 133 2.01 -15.07 8.62
CA ILE A 133 1.09 -15.87 9.43
C ILE A 133 1.00 -15.36 10.88
N LYS A 134 2.07 -14.77 11.42
CA LYS A 134 2.10 -14.22 12.77
C LYS A 134 1.14 -13.06 12.92
N VAL A 135 1.05 -12.19 11.90
CA VAL A 135 0.12 -11.04 11.88
C VAL A 135 -1.31 -11.54 11.88
N HIS A 136 -1.63 -12.50 11.00
CA HIS A 136 -2.98 -13.07 10.93
C HIS A 136 -3.38 -13.79 12.22
N PHE A 137 -2.47 -14.56 12.82
CA PHE A 137 -2.73 -15.26 14.08
C PHE A 137 -2.97 -14.29 15.24
N ALA A 138 -2.12 -13.26 15.38
CA ALA A 138 -2.28 -12.23 16.41
C ALA A 138 -3.62 -11.49 16.28
N LEU A 139 -4.00 -11.11 15.05
CA LEU A 139 -5.28 -10.48 14.76
C LEU A 139 -6.46 -11.41 15.10
N LEU A 140 -6.40 -12.69 14.71
CA LEU A 140 -7.48 -13.66 14.96
C LEU A 140 -7.69 -13.87 16.46
N VAL A 141 -6.62 -14.03 17.24
CA VAL A 141 -6.69 -14.18 18.70
C VAL A 141 -7.32 -12.95 19.35
N LYS A 142 -6.90 -11.74 18.96
CA LYS A 142 -7.46 -10.50 19.52
C LYS A 142 -8.91 -10.28 19.07
N PHE A 143 -9.27 -10.60 17.83
CA PHE A 143 -10.66 -10.55 17.35
C PHE A 143 -11.56 -11.50 18.13
N ALA A 144 -11.15 -12.75 18.34
CA ALA A 144 -11.89 -13.72 19.12
C ALA A 144 -12.12 -13.24 20.56
N LYS A 145 -11.08 -12.67 21.21
CA LYS A 145 -11.20 -12.08 22.56
C LYS A 145 -12.17 -10.91 22.61
N VAL A 146 -12.13 -10.01 21.62
CA VAL A 146 -13.04 -8.85 21.54
C VAL A 146 -14.50 -9.31 21.36
N ILE A 147 -14.74 -10.36 20.58
CA ILE A 147 -16.08 -10.94 20.38
C ILE A 147 -16.56 -11.60 21.68
N ALA A 148 -15.73 -12.43 22.33
CA ALA A 148 -16.07 -13.13 23.57
C ALA A 148 -16.35 -12.16 24.73
N GLY A 149 -15.50 -11.14 24.92
CA GLY A 149 -15.70 -10.14 25.97
C GLY A 149 -16.97 -9.29 25.79
N ARG A 150 -17.50 -9.20 24.56
CA ARG A 150 -18.77 -8.54 24.29
C ARG A 150 -19.97 -9.41 24.67
N HIS A 151 -19.86 -10.74 24.51
CA HIS A 151 -20.89 -11.69 24.91
C HIS A 151 -21.14 -11.64 26.44
N ASP A 152 -20.07 -11.60 27.24
CA ASP A 152 -20.17 -11.46 28.70
C ASP A 152 -20.79 -10.12 29.15
N SER A 153 -20.50 -9.03 28.45
CA SER A 153 -21.06 -7.71 28.76
C SER A 153 -22.55 -7.56 28.39
N THR A 154 -23.06 -8.41 27.50
CA THR A 154 -24.46 -8.40 27.06
C THR A 154 -25.33 -9.26 27.98
N SER A 155 -24.78 -10.33 28.56
CA SER A 155 -25.45 -11.15 29.58
C SER A 155 -25.68 -10.39 30.91
N ARG A 156 -24.78 -9.46 31.27
CA ARG A 156 -24.90 -8.65 32.50
C ARG A 156 -25.87 -7.46 32.41
N ARG A 157 -26.47 -7.17 31.25
CA ARG A 157 -27.48 -6.10 31.10
C ARG A 157 -28.93 -6.59 31.13
N ASN A 158 -29.13 -7.91 31.20
CA ASN A 158 -30.46 -8.54 31.22
C ASN A 158 -30.79 -9.20 32.58
N LEU A 159 -30.09 -8.78 33.65
CA LEU A 159 -30.39 -9.07 35.06
C LEU A 159 -30.58 -7.73 35.77
#